data_AF-A0A2X3ERG9-F1
#
_entry.id   AF-A0A2X3ERG9-F1
#
_cell.length_a   1.000
_cell.length_b   1.000
_cell.length_c   1.000
_cell.angle_alpha   90.00
_cell.angle_beta   90.00
_cell.angle_gamma   90.00
#
_symmetry.space_group_name_H-M   'P 1'
#
loop_
_entity.id
_entity.type
_entity.pdbx_description
1 polymer ?
#
loop_
_entity_poly.entity_id
_entity_poly.type
_entity_poly.pdbx_seq_one_letter_code
_entity_poly.pdbx_strand_id
1 'polypeptide(L)'
;MPESIRADIVYFTRNEFANRYLIECFPHYTKNWQELFLNFNQDEYNPVCGQFLKVCDHLSAFLEAKISISHGISSKDLIEGADGIYEKRHNESIHDLDLGALFRDFC
;
A
#
# COMPACT_ATOMS: atom_id res chain seq x y z
N MET A 1 27.97 -2.63 -3.60
CA MET A 1 26.72 -2.17 -4.22
C MET A 1 26.91 -0.71 -4.63
N PRO A 2 26.55 -0.31 -5.85
CA PRO A 2 26.59 1.09 -6.30
C PRO A 2 25.82 2.00 -5.33
N GLU A 3 26.29 3.23 -5.15
CA GLU A 3 25.71 4.15 -4.17
C GLU A 3 24.29 4.60 -4.56
N SER A 4 24.01 4.73 -5.86
CA SER A 4 22.65 4.99 -6.36
C SER A 4 21.66 3.90 -5.93
N ILE A 5 22.03 2.63 -6.10
CA ILE A 5 21.20 1.49 -5.68
C ILE A 5 21.01 1.47 -4.15
N ARG A 6 22.03 1.90 -3.39
CA ARG A 6 21.90 2.03 -1.93
C ARG A 6 20.86 3.07 -1.55
N ALA A 7 20.92 4.24 -2.20
CA ALA A 7 19.98 5.32 -1.97
C ALA A 7 18.54 4.88 -2.32
N ASP A 8 18.36 4.20 -3.45
CA ASP A 8 17.06 3.69 -3.88
C ASP A 8 16.48 2.67 -2.89
N ILE A 9 17.27 1.70 -2.44
CA ILE A 9 16.81 0.73 -1.43
C ILE A 9 16.34 1.45 -0.17
N VAL A 10 17.11 2.42 0.32
CA VAL A 10 16.73 3.21 1.51
C VAL A 10 15.45 4.00 1.23
N TYR A 11 15.34 4.65 0.08
CA TYR A 11 14.19 5.47 -0.30
C TYR A 11 12.90 4.66 -0.45
N PHE A 12 12.97 3.46 -1.02
CA PHE A 12 11.79 2.64 -1.26
C PHE A 12 11.35 1.82 -0.04
N THR A 13 12.27 1.43 0.84
CA THR A 13 11.96 0.53 1.98
C THR A 13 11.78 1.25 3.31
N ARG A 14 12.44 2.39 3.54
CA ARG A 14 12.33 3.09 4.82
C ARG A 14 11.02 3.86 4.89
N ASN A 15 10.21 3.60 5.92
CA ASN A 15 8.86 4.16 6.07
C ASN A 15 8.02 3.93 4.79
N GLU A 16 8.05 2.71 4.25
CA GLU A 16 7.48 2.35 2.94
C GLU A 16 6.03 2.80 2.75
N PHE A 17 5.22 2.79 3.82
CA PHE A 17 3.81 3.19 3.81
C PHE A 17 3.55 4.68 4.04
N ALA A 18 4.59 5.51 4.18
CA ALA A 18 4.46 6.95 4.24
C ALA A 18 4.42 7.55 2.83
N ASN A 19 3.53 8.52 2.64
CA ASN A 19 3.53 9.33 1.42
C ASN A 19 4.77 10.21 1.41
N ARG A 20 5.52 10.17 0.31
CA ARG A 20 6.79 10.87 0.22
C ARG A 20 7.10 11.28 -1.20
N TYR A 21 8.04 12.21 -1.31
CA TYR A 21 8.54 12.76 -2.57
C TYR A 21 9.97 13.26 -2.34
N LEU A 22 10.68 13.64 -3.40
CA LEU A 22 12.05 14.12 -3.39
C LEU A 22 12.11 15.59 -3.80
N ILE A 23 12.93 16.37 -3.10
CA ILE A 23 13.42 17.68 -3.55
C ILE A 23 14.94 17.63 -3.41
N GLU A 24 15.68 17.88 -4.49
CA GLU A 24 17.16 17.87 -4.48
C GLU A 24 17.76 16.60 -3.82
N CYS A 25 17.15 15.43 -4.07
CA CYS A 25 17.50 14.13 -3.48
C CYS A 25 17.19 13.95 -1.98
N PHE A 26 16.53 14.92 -1.34
CA PHE A 26 16.07 14.81 0.05
C PHE A 26 14.61 14.34 0.11
N PRO A 27 14.29 13.32 0.93
CA PRO A 27 12.93 12.84 1.09
C PRO A 27 12.11 13.77 1.98
N HIS A 28 10.94 14.16 1.46
CA HIS A 28 9.90 14.90 2.16
C HIS A 28 8.64 14.06 2.25
N TYR A 29 7.75 14.41 3.19
CA TYR A 29 6.55 13.64 3.48
C TYR A 29 5.31 14.52 3.44
N THR A 30 4.21 13.97 2.92
CA THR A 30 2.89 14.60 3.01
C THR A 30 2.03 13.85 4.03
N LYS A 31 1.00 14.52 4.55
CA LYS A 31 0.11 13.91 5.55
C LYS A 31 -0.85 12.91 4.93
N ASN A 32 -1.26 13.14 3.69
CA ASN A 32 -2.24 12.33 2.98
C ASN A 32 -1.98 12.31 1.48
N TRP A 33 -2.69 11.43 0.77
CA TRP A 33 -2.53 11.23 -0.66
C TRP A 33 -3.04 12.44 -1.46
N GLN A 34 -4.01 13.19 -0.94
CA GLN A 34 -4.55 14.39 -1.59
C GLN A 34 -3.45 15.45 -1.75
N GLU A 35 -2.71 15.73 -0.67
CA GLU A 35 -1.60 16.67 -0.67
C GLU A 35 -0.48 16.21 -1.61
N LEU A 36 -0.18 14.91 -1.64
CA LEU A 36 0.82 14.33 -2.54
C LEU A 36 0.41 14.51 -4.00
N PHE A 37 -0.83 14.15 -4.33
CA PHE A 37 -1.30 14.15 -5.72
C PHE A 37 -1.50 15.57 -6.26
N LEU A 38 -1.93 16.50 -5.41
CA LEU A 38 -2.16 17.88 -5.83
C LEU A 38 -0.86 18.64 -6.08
N ASN A 39 0.16 18.43 -5.24
CA ASN A 39 1.35 19.28 -5.23
C ASN A 39 2.61 18.61 -5.79
N PHE A 40 2.68 17.28 -5.80
CA PHE A 40 3.92 16.54 -6.08
C PHE A 40 3.74 15.36 -7.04
N ASN A 41 2.67 15.33 -7.84
CA ASN A 41 2.42 14.30 -8.85
C ASN A 41 3.14 14.58 -10.18
N GLN A 42 4.44 14.84 -10.11
CA GLN A 42 5.30 15.08 -11.26
C GLN A 42 6.56 14.24 -11.14
N ASP A 43 7.09 13.77 -12.27
CA ASP A 43 8.25 12.87 -12.31
C ASP A 43 9.48 13.45 -11.57
N GLU A 44 9.65 14.76 -11.59
CA GLU A 44 10.77 15.45 -10.91
C GLU A 44 10.76 15.26 -9.38
N TYR A 45 9.58 15.04 -8.79
CA TYR A 45 9.43 14.81 -7.36
C TYR A 45 9.51 13.34 -6.99
N ASN A 46 9.57 12.42 -7.96
CA ASN A 46 9.58 10.97 -7.74
C ASN A 46 8.62 10.52 -6.61
N PRO A 47 7.32 10.85 -6.69
CA PRO A 47 6.40 10.66 -5.58
C PRO A 47 6.11 9.17 -5.32
N VAL A 48 5.95 8.82 -4.05
CA VAL A 48 5.49 7.50 -3.60
C VAL A 48 4.27 7.67 -2.71
N CYS A 49 3.13 7.14 -3.15
CA CYS A 49 1.91 7.06 -2.35
C CYS A 49 1.95 5.83 -1.43
N GLY A 50 2.56 6.00 -0.26
CA GLY A 50 2.66 4.93 0.74
C GLY A 50 1.30 4.46 1.28
N GLN A 51 0.29 5.33 1.32
CA GLN A 51 -1.07 4.91 1.71
C GLN A 51 -1.64 3.88 0.73
N PHE A 52 -1.50 4.12 -0.57
CA PHE A 52 -1.91 3.16 -1.59
C PHE A 52 -1.10 1.87 -1.49
N LEU A 53 0.22 1.97 -1.29
CA LEU A 53 1.08 0.80 -1.07
C LEU A 53 0.60 -0.05 0.11
N LYS A 54 0.12 0.57 1.20
CA LYS A 54 -0.42 -0.16 2.36
C LYS A 54 -1.74 -0.87 2.06
N VAL A 55 -2.54 -0.37 1.12
CA VAL A 55 -3.74 -1.07 0.65
C VAL A 55 -3.33 -2.31 -0.14
N CYS A 56 -2.36 -2.20 -1.04
CA CYS A 56 -1.83 -3.34 -1.81
C CYS A 56 -1.22 -4.42 -0.91
N ASP A 57 -0.47 -4.03 0.12
CA ASP A 57 0.07 -4.95 1.14
C ASP A 57 -1.04 -5.75 1.83
N HIS A 58 -2.08 -5.07 2.29
CA HIS A 58 -3.25 -5.75 2.88
C HIS A 58 -3.99 -6.63 1.88
N LEU A 59 -4.12 -6.18 0.63
CA LEU A 59 -4.77 -6.97 -0.42
C LEU A 59 -4.01 -8.27 -0.67
N SER A 60 -2.67 -8.23 -0.75
CA SER A 60 -1.85 -9.45 -0.89
C SER A 60 -2.10 -10.42 0.25
N ALA A 61 -1.99 -9.93 1.50
CA ALA A 61 -2.22 -10.76 2.68
C ALA A 61 -3.63 -11.36 2.73
N PHE A 62 -4.65 -10.59 2.33
CA PHE A 62 -6.03 -11.06 2.23
C PHE A 62 -6.20 -12.16 1.19
N LEU A 63 -5.67 -11.97 -0.02
CA LEU A 63 -5.75 -12.95 -1.10
C LEU A 63 -4.99 -14.23 -0.73
N GLU A 64 -3.79 -14.12 -0.16
CA GLU A 64 -3.01 -15.26 0.31
C GLU A 64 -3.77 -16.08 1.36
N ALA A 65 -4.44 -15.41 2.32
CA ALA A 65 -5.26 -16.07 3.32
C ALA A 65 -6.48 -16.75 2.70
N LYS A 66 -7.23 -16.06 1.84
CA LYS A 66 -8.43 -16.60 1.17
C LYS A 66 -8.09 -17.81 0.29
N ILE A 67 -7.00 -17.74 -0.48
CA ILE A 67 -6.50 -18.85 -1.30
C ILE A 67 -6.07 -20.02 -0.42
N SER A 68 -5.35 -19.78 0.68
CA SER A 68 -4.93 -20.85 1.60
C SER A 68 -6.13 -21.58 2.19
N ILE A 69 -7.13 -20.83 2.66
CA ILE A 69 -8.38 -21.37 3.21
C ILE A 69 -9.13 -22.19 2.15
N SER A 70 -9.24 -21.68 0.91
CA SER A 70 -9.94 -22.39 -0.16
C SER A 70 -9.26 -23.71 -0.54
N HIS A 71 -7.95 -23.85 -0.30
CA HIS A 71 -7.18 -25.07 -0.52
C HIS A 71 -7.06 -25.96 0.73
N GLY A 72 -7.82 -25.66 1.80
CA GLY A 72 -7.89 -26.48 3.01
C GLY A 72 -6.81 -26.19 4.06
N ILE A 73 -5.98 -25.16 3.86
CA ILE A 73 -5.01 -24.68 4.86
C ILE A 73 -5.70 -23.56 5.65
N SER A 74 -6.37 -23.93 6.74
CA SER A 74 -7.15 -22.99 7.55
C SER A 74 -6.81 -23.10 9.04
N SER A 75 -6.67 -21.95 9.70
CA SER A 75 -6.66 -21.81 11.16
C SER A 75 -7.63 -20.70 11.56
N LYS A 76 -7.99 -20.66 12.84
CA LYS A 76 -8.83 -19.57 13.38
C LYS A 76 -8.19 -18.21 13.14
N ASP A 77 -6.89 -18.07 13.43
CA ASP A 77 -6.15 -16.82 13.23
C ASP A 77 -6.10 -16.39 11.75
N LEU A 78 -6.03 -17.35 10.81
CA LEU A 78 -6.00 -17.05 9.38
C LEU A 78 -7.34 -16.54 8.87
N ILE A 79 -8.44 -17.14 9.35
CA ILE A 79 -9.80 -16.71 9.03
C ILE A 79 -10.05 -15.32 9.61
N GLU A 80 -9.79 -15.14 10.91
CA GLU A 80 -9.96 -13.85 11.60
C GLU A 80 -9.07 -12.76 11.01
N GLY A 81 -7.86 -13.12 10.55
CA GLY A 81 -6.96 -12.21 9.83
C GLY A 81 -7.54 -11.74 8.50
N ALA A 82 -8.06 -12.66 7.68
CA ALA A 82 -8.71 -12.33 6.41
C ALA A 82 -9.95 -11.44 6.62
N ASP A 83 -10.82 -11.82 7.56
CA ASP A 83 -12.03 -11.06 7.89
C ASP A 83 -11.69 -9.67 8.43
N GLY A 84 -10.68 -9.57 9.30
CA GLY A 84 -10.22 -8.29 9.83
C GLY A 84 -9.67 -7.35 8.76
N ILE A 85 -8.97 -7.88 7.74
CA ILE A 85 -8.54 -7.07 6.60
C ILE A 85 -9.73 -6.64 5.75
N TYR A 86 -10.67 -7.55 5.47
CA TYR A 86 -11.88 -7.24 4.72
C TYR A 86 -12.67 -6.10 5.36
N GLU A 87 -13.00 -6.21 6.66
CA GLU A 87 -13.73 -5.18 7.40
C GLU A 87 -13.00 -3.83 7.36
N LYS A 88 -11.67 -3.84 7.39
CA LYS A 88 -10.87 -2.60 7.33
C LYS A 88 -10.85 -1.95 5.95
N ARG A 89 -10.95 -2.72 4.85
CA ARG A 89 -10.64 -2.25 3.49
C ARG A 89 -11.80 -2.29 2.50
N HIS A 90 -12.89 -2.98 2.79
CA HIS A 90 -14.00 -3.18 1.84
C HIS A 90 -14.70 -1.88 1.39
N ASN A 91 -14.49 -0.75 2.08
CA ASN A 91 -14.99 0.59 1.71
C ASN A 91 -13.87 1.61 1.44
N GLU A 92 -12.63 1.15 1.23
CA GLU A 92 -11.49 2.05 0.99
C GLU A 92 -11.58 2.70 -0.40
N SER A 93 -11.28 3.99 -0.47
CA SER A 93 -11.16 4.71 -1.73
C SER A 93 -9.99 5.69 -1.69
N ILE A 94 -9.34 5.86 -2.84
CA ILE A 94 -8.31 6.89 -3.06
C ILE A 94 -8.72 7.65 -4.31
N HIS A 95 -8.90 8.97 -4.19
CA HIS A 95 -9.50 9.79 -5.23
C HIS A 95 -10.87 9.22 -5.67
N ASP A 96 -11.05 8.95 -6.96
CA ASP A 96 -12.28 8.37 -7.51
C ASP A 96 -12.14 6.86 -7.74
N LEU A 97 -11.08 6.25 -7.19
CA LEU A 97 -10.83 4.81 -7.31
C LEU A 97 -11.38 4.08 -6.08
N ASP A 98 -12.40 3.25 -6.31
CA ASP A 98 -12.94 2.32 -5.31
C ASP A 98 -12.00 1.12 -5.16
N LEU A 99 -11.11 1.19 -4.17
CA LEU A 99 -10.20 0.09 -3.85
C LEU A 99 -10.89 -1.02 -3.09
N GLY A 100 -11.97 -0.71 -2.37
CA GLY A 100 -12.79 -1.68 -1.65
C GLY A 100 -13.41 -2.73 -2.56
N ALA A 101 -13.70 -2.39 -3.83
CA ALA A 101 -14.17 -3.33 -4.84
C ALA A 101 -13.27 -4.57 -4.95
N LEU A 102 -11.95 -4.38 -4.87
CA LEU A 102 -10.97 -5.49 -4.96
C LEU A 102 -11.09 -6.49 -3.82
N PHE A 103 -11.60 -6.09 -2.67
CA PHE A 103 -11.82 -6.98 -1.53
C PHE A 103 -13.20 -7.64 -1.59
N ARG A 104 -14.23 -6.90 -2.02
CA ARG A 104 -15.61 -7.40 -2.12
C ARG A 104 -15.77 -8.49 -3.17
N ASP A 105 -15.04 -8.41 -4.28
CA ASP A 105 -15.12 -9.39 -5.37
C ASP A 105 -14.59 -10.79 -5.00
N PHE A 106 -13.83 -10.90 -3.90
CA PHE A 106 -13.24 -12.16 -3.42
C PHE A 106 -13.96 -12.73 -2.18
N CYS A 107 -15.05 -12.11 -1.72
CA CYS A 107 -15.82 -12.58 -0.57
C CYS A 107 -16.77 -13.71 -0.92
#